data_AF-A0A8J6IBY5-F1
#
_entry.id   AF-A0A8J6IBY5-F1
#
_cell.length_a   1.000
_cell.length_b   1.000
_cell.length_c   1.000
_cell.angle_alpha   90.00
_cell.angle_beta   90.00
_cell.angle_gamma   90.00
#
_symmetry.space_group_name_H-M   'P 1'
#
loop_
_entity.id
_entity.type
_entity.pdbx_description
1 polymer ?
#
loop_
_entity_poly.entity_id
_entity_poly.type
_entity_poly.pdbx_seq_one_letter_code
_entity_poly.pdbx_strand_id
1 'polypeptide(L)'
;MGQTREEWEVLNQICKRMGLGGAHMFGIERALAKRGLAMKPHQMADLLIRTGKGGDLFGLRRSGWSWKKCAEKAPRGVVFHEEQPISSVKKVIKTKDKKIALADPRFLAELERLEGSLAESAEFPLRMIGLREMNSHNSWMHNSPRLMPDKRRHHLHLNPDDAAVLGLAETTWPTSAPRAA
;
A
#
# COMPACT_ATOMS: atom_id res chain seq x y z
N MET A 1 4.12 -0.85 22.75
CA MET A 1 3.68 -0.52 24.12
C MET A 1 2.53 -1.46 24.48
N GLY A 2 2.50 -2.03 25.67
CA GLY A 2 1.50 -3.04 26.02
C GLY A 2 1.62 -4.31 25.17
N GLN A 3 0.49 -4.89 24.76
CA GLN A 3 0.41 -6.15 24.00
C GLN A 3 0.48 -5.97 22.47
N THR A 4 1.10 -4.90 21.96
CA THR A 4 1.29 -4.73 20.51
C THR A 4 2.13 -5.88 19.96
N ARG A 5 1.75 -6.40 18.79
CA ARG A 5 2.43 -7.51 18.11
C ARG A 5 2.65 -7.15 16.66
N GLU A 6 3.68 -7.74 16.06
CA GLU A 6 3.94 -7.57 14.64
C GLU A 6 2.87 -8.33 13.83
N GLU A 7 2.49 -7.80 12.67
CA GLU A 7 1.41 -8.35 11.82
C GLU A 7 1.65 -9.83 11.48
N TRP A 8 2.89 -10.20 11.17
CA TRP A 8 3.23 -11.59 10.85
C TRP A 8 3.01 -12.54 12.03
N GLU A 9 3.16 -12.08 13.28
CA GLU A 9 2.90 -12.91 14.46
C GLU A 9 1.42 -13.23 14.59
N VAL A 10 0.57 -12.23 14.34
CA VAL A 10 -0.89 -12.35 14.36
C VAL A 10 -1.33 -13.33 13.27
N LEU A 11 -0.89 -13.11 12.03
CA LEU A 11 -1.21 -13.98 10.91
C LEU A 11 -0.72 -15.42 11.15
N ASN A 12 0.50 -15.60 11.66
CA ASN A 12 1.06 -16.92 11.96
C ASN A 12 0.25 -17.66 13.03
N GLN A 13 -0.25 -16.96 14.06
CA GLN A 13 -1.11 -17.56 15.08
C GLN A 13 -2.46 -17.99 14.52
N ILE A 14 -3.07 -17.19 13.65
CA ILE A 14 -4.30 -17.56 12.96
C ILE A 14 -4.07 -18.83 12.14
N CYS A 15 -3.03 -18.86 11.29
CA CYS A 15 -2.71 -20.04 10.48
C CYS A 15 -2.41 -21.29 11.33
N LYS A 16 -1.74 -21.14 12.47
CA LYS A 16 -1.51 -22.25 13.41
C LYS A 16 -2.81 -22.79 13.98
N ARG A 17 -3.73 -21.92 14.42
CA ARG A 17 -5.06 -22.31 14.93
C ARG A 17 -5.93 -22.97 13.86
N MET A 18 -5.75 -22.60 12.60
CA MET A 18 -6.39 -23.26 11.45
C MET A 18 -5.75 -24.61 11.07
N GLY A 19 -4.71 -25.07 11.77
CA GLY A 19 -4.01 -26.31 11.42
C GLY A 19 -3.14 -26.21 10.17
N LEU A 20 -2.84 -24.99 9.69
CA LEU A 20 -1.99 -24.76 8.51
C LEU A 20 -0.49 -24.76 8.83
N GLY A 21 -0.11 -24.79 10.12
CA GLY A 21 1.28 -24.82 10.58
C GLY A 21 1.93 -23.46 10.75
N GLY A 22 1.62 -22.51 9.87
CA GLY A 22 2.07 -21.13 9.97
C GLY A 22 1.78 -20.31 8.71
N ALA A 23 2.06 -19.01 8.77
CA ALA A 23 1.81 -18.05 7.69
C ALA A 23 2.95 -18.06 6.64
N HIS A 24 3.22 -19.23 6.06
CA HIS A 24 4.29 -19.42 5.09
C HIS A 24 3.75 -19.64 3.67
N MET A 25 4.49 -19.14 2.69
CA MET A 25 4.10 -19.14 1.28
C MET A 25 4.05 -20.58 0.73
N PHE A 26 5.08 -21.38 1.01
CA PHE A 26 5.23 -22.70 0.43
C PHE A 26 4.71 -23.81 1.35
N GLY A 27 4.17 -24.88 0.76
CA GLY A 27 3.63 -26.02 1.51
C GLY A 27 4.69 -26.73 2.37
N ILE A 28 5.93 -26.81 1.87
CA ILE A 28 7.07 -27.41 2.60
C ILE A 28 7.39 -26.59 3.85
N GLU A 29 7.43 -25.26 3.76
CA GLU A 29 7.66 -24.38 4.91
C GLU A 29 6.56 -24.54 5.96
N ARG A 30 5.30 -24.63 5.54
CA ARG A 30 4.19 -24.91 6.45
C ARG A 30 4.34 -26.27 7.15
N ALA A 31 4.79 -27.30 6.43
CA ALA A 31 5.03 -28.62 7.00
C ALA A 31 6.22 -28.65 7.98
N LEU A 32 7.26 -27.85 7.73
CA LEU A 32 8.38 -27.65 8.67
C LEU A 32 7.94 -26.86 9.90
N ALA A 33 7.12 -25.82 9.71
CA ALA A 33 6.59 -25.01 10.80
C ALA A 33 5.69 -25.85 11.75
N LYS A 34 4.91 -26.81 11.22
CA LYS A 34 4.17 -27.80 12.04
C LYS A 34 5.08 -28.64 12.93
N ARG A 35 6.34 -28.86 12.52
CA ARG A 35 7.37 -29.59 13.27
C ARG A 35 8.25 -28.68 14.14
N GLY A 36 7.86 -27.42 14.33
CA GLY A 36 8.60 -26.46 15.16
C GLY A 36 9.73 -25.73 14.43
N LEU A 37 9.98 -26.04 13.15
CA LEU A 37 11.01 -25.40 12.33
C LEU A 37 10.39 -24.26 11.51
N ALA A 38 10.22 -23.11 12.14
CA ALA A 38 9.60 -21.93 11.51
C ALA A 38 10.63 -20.80 11.33
N MET A 39 10.71 -20.27 10.11
CA MET A 39 11.55 -19.13 9.77
C MET A 39 10.81 -17.81 10.04
N LYS A 40 11.45 -16.85 10.70
CA LYS A 40 10.90 -15.50 10.91
C LYS A 40 11.07 -14.64 9.65
N PRO A 41 10.22 -13.62 9.42
CA PRO A 41 10.35 -12.76 8.25
C PRO A 41 11.71 -12.09 8.09
N HIS A 42 12.35 -11.67 9.19
CA HIS A 42 13.71 -11.08 9.11
C HIS A 42 14.76 -12.10 8.63
N GLN A 43 14.61 -13.38 8.99
CA GLN A 43 15.53 -14.44 8.57
C GLN A 43 15.33 -14.75 7.09
N MET A 44 14.07 -14.76 6.65
CA MET A 44 13.73 -14.89 5.24
C MET A 44 14.29 -13.71 4.43
N ALA A 45 14.14 -12.48 4.92
CA ALA A 45 14.68 -11.29 4.27
C ALA A 45 16.21 -11.33 4.17
N ASP A 46 16.92 -11.68 5.26
CA ASP A 46 18.37 -11.83 5.24
C ASP A 46 18.82 -12.95 4.28
N LEU A 47 18.13 -14.09 4.29
CA LEU A 47 18.39 -15.18 3.34
C LEU A 47 18.25 -14.69 1.90
N LEU A 48 17.14 -14.04 1.55
CA LEU A 48 16.87 -13.52 0.21
C LEU A 48 17.91 -12.50 -0.24
N ILE A 49 18.35 -11.61 0.65
CA ILE A 49 19.42 -10.65 0.37
C ILE A 49 20.73 -11.39 0.08
N ARG A 50 21.12 -12.31 0.96
CA ARG A 50 22.42 -13.01 0.90
C ARG A 50 22.53 -13.98 -0.25
N THR A 51 21.43 -14.59 -0.67
CA THR A 51 21.38 -15.47 -1.86
C THR A 51 21.05 -14.74 -3.15
N GLY A 52 20.65 -13.46 -3.06
CA GLY A 52 20.36 -12.63 -4.22
C GLY A 52 21.62 -12.28 -5.04
N LYS A 53 21.40 -11.68 -6.22
CA LYS A 53 22.51 -11.30 -7.13
C LYS A 53 23.57 -10.40 -6.50
N GLY A 54 23.22 -9.59 -5.51
CA GLY A 54 24.15 -8.73 -4.76
C GLY A 54 24.60 -9.31 -3.41
N GLY A 55 24.13 -10.50 -3.04
CA GLY A 55 24.30 -11.07 -1.72
C GLY A 55 25.72 -11.54 -1.41
N ASP A 56 26.04 -11.64 -0.12
CA ASP A 56 27.34 -12.11 0.35
C ASP A 56 27.56 -13.62 0.23
N LEU A 57 26.52 -14.38 -0.14
CA LEU A 57 26.52 -15.85 -0.20
C LEU A 57 27.15 -16.46 1.06
N PHE A 58 26.76 -15.95 2.22
CA PHE A 58 27.29 -16.39 3.51
C PHE A 58 28.79 -16.17 3.70
N GLY A 59 29.34 -15.15 3.05
CA GLY A 59 30.76 -14.78 3.12
C GLY A 59 31.60 -15.32 1.96
N LEU A 60 31.04 -16.19 1.12
CA LEU A 60 31.68 -16.65 -0.12
C LEU A 60 31.92 -15.50 -1.09
N ARG A 61 31.10 -14.45 -1.03
CA ARG A 61 31.28 -13.20 -1.78
C ARG A 61 31.49 -12.04 -0.81
N ARG A 62 32.75 -11.77 -0.45
CA ARG A 62 33.13 -10.72 0.53
C ARG A 62 32.60 -9.31 0.20
N SER A 63 32.49 -8.99 -1.09
CA SER A 63 31.93 -7.72 -1.55
C SER A 63 30.40 -7.63 -1.43
N GLY A 64 29.72 -8.78 -1.31
CA GLY A 64 28.27 -8.86 -1.30
C GLY A 64 27.62 -8.37 -0.01
N TRP A 65 26.29 -8.38 0.00
CA TRP A 65 25.46 -7.76 1.02
C TRP A 65 24.71 -8.79 1.89
N SER A 66 24.53 -8.43 3.16
CA SER A 66 23.66 -9.08 4.13
C SER A 66 22.78 -8.02 4.77
N TRP A 67 21.70 -8.43 5.44
CA TRP A 67 20.82 -7.48 6.13
C TRP A 67 21.60 -6.55 7.06
N LYS A 68 22.49 -7.12 7.89
CA LYS A 68 23.34 -6.38 8.82
C LYS A 68 24.20 -5.33 8.10
N LYS A 69 24.88 -5.73 7.02
CA LYS A 69 25.75 -4.82 6.25
C LYS A 69 24.96 -3.70 5.59
N CYS A 70 23.76 -3.98 5.08
CA CYS A 70 22.86 -2.96 4.54
C CYS A 70 22.45 -1.95 5.62
N ALA A 71 21.99 -2.42 6.78
CA ALA A 71 21.56 -1.56 7.88
C ALA A 71 22.68 -0.66 8.41
N GLU A 72 23.91 -1.18 8.51
CA GLU A 72 25.06 -0.45 9.07
C GLU A 72 25.73 0.49 8.05
N LYS A 73 25.89 0.03 6.80
CA LYS A 73 26.73 0.73 5.80
C LYS A 73 25.94 1.43 4.71
N ALA A 74 24.66 1.12 4.56
CA ALA A 74 23.81 1.66 3.50
C ALA A 74 22.38 1.92 4.00
N PRO A 75 22.19 2.81 4.99
CA PRO A 75 20.86 3.10 5.55
C PRO A 75 19.89 3.71 4.52
N ARG A 76 20.39 4.22 3.39
CA ARG A 76 19.58 4.72 2.26
C ARG A 76 19.34 3.68 1.15
N GLY A 77 19.73 2.43 1.38
CA GLY A 77 19.67 1.37 0.39
C GLY A 77 20.88 1.32 -0.54
N VAL A 78 20.98 0.24 -1.30
CA VAL A 78 22.04 0.00 -2.30
C VAL A 78 21.39 -0.41 -3.61
N VAL A 79 21.81 0.22 -4.69
CA VAL A 79 21.42 -0.19 -6.05
C VAL A 79 22.38 -1.28 -6.50
N PHE A 80 21.88 -2.49 -6.71
CA PHE A 80 22.73 -3.63 -7.14
C PHE A 80 23.03 -3.64 -8.63
N HIS A 81 22.20 -2.98 -9.44
CA HIS A 81 22.35 -2.82 -10.89
C HIS A 81 21.75 -1.47 -11.28
N GLU A 82 22.52 -0.63 -11.97
CA GLU A 82 22.02 0.67 -12.50
C GLU A 82 20.86 0.47 -13.48
N GLU A 83 20.95 -0.61 -14.27
CA GLU A 83 19.86 -1.09 -15.12
C GLU A 83 19.49 -2.52 -14.70
N GLN A 84 18.21 -2.78 -14.43
CA GLN A 84 17.74 -4.15 -14.28
C GLN A 84 17.72 -4.79 -15.68
N PRO A 85 18.55 -5.81 -15.96
CA PRO A 85 18.48 -6.48 -17.25
C PRO A 85 17.11 -7.12 -17.38
N ILE A 86 16.22 -6.49 -18.15
CA ILE A 86 14.90 -7.01 -18.41
C ILE A 86 15.12 -8.24 -19.28
N SER A 87 14.72 -9.41 -18.80
CA SER A 87 14.61 -10.58 -19.67
C SER A 87 13.82 -10.18 -20.91
N SER A 88 14.18 -10.70 -22.10
CA SER A 88 13.46 -10.43 -23.36
C SER A 88 11.97 -10.21 -23.11
N VAL A 89 11.43 -9.09 -23.58
CA VAL A 89 10.05 -8.64 -23.29
C VAL A 89 9.03 -9.77 -23.50
N LYS A 90 9.25 -10.66 -24.49
CA LYS A 90 8.43 -11.85 -24.76
C LYS A 90 8.38 -12.87 -23.60
N LYS A 91 9.40 -12.95 -22.76
CA LYS A 91 9.44 -13.82 -21.55
C LYS A 91 8.59 -13.25 -20.41
N VAL A 92 8.47 -11.93 -20.34
CA VAL A 92 7.71 -11.22 -19.29
C VAL A 92 6.25 -11.09 -19.66
N ILE A 93 5.94 -10.74 -20.91
CA ILE A 93 4.55 -10.57 -21.37
C ILE A 93 3.78 -11.90 -21.27
N LYS A 94 2.70 -11.87 -20.51
CA LYS A 94 1.83 -13.04 -20.26
C LYS A 94 0.62 -13.13 -21.19
N THR A 95 0.48 -12.22 -22.16
CA THR A 95 -0.52 -12.37 -23.23
C THR A 95 -0.22 -13.59 -24.09
N LYS A 96 -1.24 -14.12 -24.78
CA LYS A 96 -1.11 -15.31 -25.64
C LYS A 96 -0.10 -15.08 -26.78
N ASP A 97 -0.09 -13.90 -27.37
CA ASP A 97 0.73 -13.51 -28.52
C ASP A 97 2.09 -12.88 -28.15
N LYS A 98 2.37 -12.73 -26.85
CA LYS A 98 3.60 -12.10 -26.32
C LYS A 98 3.79 -10.63 -26.72
N LYS A 99 2.71 -9.91 -27.02
CA LYS A 99 2.71 -8.47 -27.33
C LYS A 99 1.94 -7.66 -26.30
N ILE A 100 2.23 -6.37 -26.23
CA ILE A 100 1.45 -5.41 -25.44
C ILE A 100 0.20 -5.06 -26.25
N ALA A 101 -0.98 -5.34 -25.70
CA ALA A 101 -2.23 -4.92 -26.31
C ALA A 101 -2.42 -3.42 -26.08
N LEU A 102 -2.04 -2.59 -27.06
CA LEU A 102 -2.19 -1.13 -26.97
C LEU A 102 -3.66 -0.69 -26.93
N ALA A 103 -4.55 -1.50 -27.53
CA ALA A 103 -5.98 -1.25 -27.63
C ALA A 103 -6.76 -2.52 -27.27
N ASP A 104 -6.67 -2.94 -26.00
CA ASP A 104 -7.44 -4.10 -25.52
C ASP A 104 -8.95 -3.80 -25.58
N PRO A 105 -9.76 -4.65 -26.23
CA PRO A 105 -11.20 -4.42 -26.35
C PRO A 105 -11.91 -4.19 -25.01
N ARG A 106 -11.41 -4.77 -23.90
CA ARG A 106 -11.98 -4.56 -22.56
C ARG A 106 -11.76 -3.14 -22.07
N PHE A 107 -10.58 -2.57 -22.33
CA PHE A 107 -10.29 -1.18 -22.00
C PHE A 107 -11.06 -0.22 -22.90
N LEU A 108 -11.17 -0.52 -24.21
CA LEU A 108 -11.94 0.31 -25.13
C LEU A 108 -13.44 0.35 -24.79
N ALA A 109 -14.03 -0.81 -24.51
CA ALA A 109 -15.44 -0.89 -24.12
C ALA A 109 -15.71 -0.15 -22.79
N GLU A 110 -14.78 -0.23 -21.84
CA GLU A 110 -14.90 0.52 -20.59
C GLU A 110 -14.70 2.03 -20.78
N LEU A 111 -13.81 2.43 -21.69
CA LEU A 111 -13.64 3.84 -22.05
C LEU A 111 -14.93 4.41 -22.67
N GLU A 112 -15.53 3.71 -23.62
CA GLU A 112 -16.81 4.08 -24.23
C GLU A 112 -17.93 4.18 -23.19
N ARG A 113 -18.02 3.20 -22.27
CA ARG A 113 -18.96 3.24 -21.14
C ARG A 113 -18.73 4.47 -20.24
N LEU A 114 -17.47 4.78 -19.94
CA LEU A 114 -17.10 5.92 -19.10
C LEU A 114 -17.44 7.24 -19.78
N GLU A 115 -17.13 7.41 -21.06
CA GLU A 115 -17.50 8.59 -21.84
C GLU A 115 -19.02 8.83 -21.80
N GLY A 116 -19.82 7.77 -21.95
CA GLY A 116 -21.28 7.85 -21.81
C GLY A 116 -21.78 8.17 -20.40
N SER A 117 -20.97 7.92 -19.36
CA SER A 117 -21.32 8.19 -17.95
C SER A 117 -20.99 9.61 -17.47
N LEU A 118 -20.26 10.38 -18.29
CA LEU A 118 -19.87 11.76 -17.95
C LEU A 118 -21.00 12.78 -18.12
N ALA A 119 -22.22 12.33 -18.49
CA ALA A 119 -23.37 13.19 -18.64
C ALA A 119 -23.66 13.97 -17.34
N GLU A 120 -23.83 15.28 -17.47
CA GLU A 120 -24.23 16.13 -16.36
C GLU A 120 -25.65 15.73 -15.92
N SER A 121 -25.81 15.46 -14.63
CA SER A 121 -27.13 15.24 -14.05
C SER A 121 -27.68 16.59 -13.59
N ALA A 122 -28.88 16.94 -14.07
CA ALA A 122 -29.59 18.10 -13.53
C ALA A 122 -29.91 17.95 -12.03
N GLU A 123 -30.02 16.71 -11.53
CA GLU A 123 -30.22 16.41 -10.10
C GLU A 123 -28.91 16.59 -9.30
N PHE A 124 -27.75 16.34 -9.92
CA PHE A 124 -26.43 16.44 -9.30
C PHE A 124 -25.48 17.28 -10.17
N PRO A 125 -25.66 18.61 -10.22
CA PRO A 125 -24.93 19.48 -11.15
C PRO A 125 -23.46 19.70 -10.77
N LEU A 126 -23.05 19.27 -9.58
CA LEU A 126 -21.67 19.41 -9.07
C LEU A 126 -20.97 18.06 -8.98
N ARG A 127 -19.67 18.04 -9.27
CA ARG A 127 -18.81 16.86 -9.12
C ARG A 127 -18.02 16.91 -7.82
N MET A 128 -18.08 15.83 -7.06
CA MET A 128 -17.28 15.67 -5.85
C MET A 128 -15.90 15.09 -6.18
N ILE A 129 -14.85 15.75 -5.70
CA ILE A 129 -13.46 15.27 -5.80
C ILE A 129 -12.85 15.22 -4.40
N GLY A 130 -12.03 14.20 -4.15
CA GLY A 130 -11.31 14.07 -2.88
C GLY A 130 -10.06 14.94 -2.86
N LEU A 131 -9.78 15.58 -1.71
CA LEU A 131 -8.56 16.36 -1.47
C LEU A 131 -7.71 15.71 -0.38
N ARG A 132 -6.39 15.68 -0.57
CA ARG A 132 -5.44 15.24 0.47
C ARG A 132 -4.94 16.43 1.28
N GLU A 133 -5.06 16.32 2.60
CA GLU A 133 -4.55 17.29 3.56
C GLU A 133 -3.18 16.85 4.10
N MET A 134 -2.25 17.80 4.27
CA MET A 134 -0.87 17.53 4.71
C MET A 134 -0.78 16.80 6.06
N ASN A 135 -1.69 17.11 6.99
CA ASN A 135 -1.68 16.51 8.33
C ASN A 135 -2.37 15.14 8.38
N SER A 136 -2.99 14.70 7.28
CA SER A 136 -3.81 13.51 7.22
C SER A 136 -3.18 12.45 6.33
N HIS A 137 -2.92 11.27 6.87
CA HIS A 137 -2.59 10.08 6.07
C HIS A 137 -3.78 9.13 6.11
N ASN A 138 -4.69 9.27 5.13
CA ASN A 138 -6.02 8.64 5.19
C ASN A 138 -6.63 8.88 6.58
N SER A 139 -7.32 7.88 7.14
CA SER A 139 -7.86 7.94 8.50
C SER A 139 -6.84 7.62 9.61
N TRP A 140 -5.59 7.26 9.29
CA TRP A 140 -4.66 6.66 10.27
C TRP A 140 -4.17 7.64 11.32
N MET A 141 -4.04 8.92 10.96
CA MET A 141 -3.48 9.95 11.83
C MET A 141 -4.55 10.72 12.61
N HIS A 142 -5.82 10.33 12.49
CA HIS A 142 -6.93 11.14 12.98
C HIS A 142 -7.07 11.17 14.51
N ASN A 143 -6.48 10.19 15.18
CA ASN A 143 -6.41 10.09 16.64
C ASN A 143 -5.20 10.81 17.26
N SER A 144 -4.34 11.46 16.45
CA SER A 144 -3.18 12.19 16.96
C SER A 144 -3.56 13.66 17.22
N PRO A 145 -3.61 14.13 18.49
CA PRO A 145 -3.98 15.52 18.79
C PRO A 145 -3.03 16.56 18.17
N ARG A 146 -1.78 16.16 17.90
CA ARG A 146 -0.78 17.00 17.25
C ARG A 146 -1.08 17.23 15.76
N LEU A 147 -1.63 16.23 15.07
CA LEU A 147 -1.97 16.30 13.65
C LEU A 147 -3.43 16.71 13.42
N MET A 148 -4.31 16.33 14.33
CA MET A 148 -5.72 16.68 14.37
C MET A 148 -6.05 17.46 15.65
N PRO A 149 -5.74 18.76 15.71
CA PRO A 149 -6.14 19.57 16.85
C PRO A 149 -7.68 19.72 16.88
N ASP A 150 -8.25 19.93 18.07
CA ASP A 150 -9.71 20.05 18.27
C ASP A 150 -10.39 21.14 17.44
N LYS A 151 -9.61 22.11 16.95
CA LYS A 151 -10.07 23.19 16.05
C LYS A 151 -10.17 22.78 14.58
N ARG A 152 -9.62 21.63 14.16
CA ARG A 152 -9.71 21.15 12.78
C ARG A 152 -11.18 20.89 12.45
N ARG A 153 -11.59 21.26 11.24
CA ARG A 153 -12.91 20.95 10.68
C ARG A 153 -12.72 20.22 9.35
N HIS A 154 -13.73 19.46 8.94
CA HIS A 154 -13.80 18.96 7.57
C HIS A 154 -14.39 20.08 6.71
N HIS A 155 -13.69 20.42 5.63
CA HIS A 155 -14.09 21.49 4.74
C HIS A 155 -14.55 20.91 3.40
N LEU A 156 -15.63 21.46 2.87
CA LEU A 156 -15.94 21.36 1.45
C LEU A 156 -15.36 22.59 0.76
N HIS A 157 -14.57 22.37 -0.29
CA HIS A 157 -14.10 23.44 -1.15
C HIS A 157 -15.05 23.56 -2.33
N LEU A 158 -15.61 24.75 -2.55
CA LEU A 158 -16.55 25.05 -3.62
C LEU A 158 -16.10 26.32 -4.34
N ASN A 159 -16.33 26.39 -5.65
CA ASN A 159 -16.10 27.62 -6.39
C ASN A 159 -17.08 28.71 -5.87
N PRO A 160 -16.64 29.96 -5.66
CA PRO A 160 -17.52 31.03 -5.19
C PRO A 160 -18.78 31.25 -6.05
N ASP A 161 -18.66 31.11 -7.38
CA ASP A 161 -19.78 31.29 -8.31
C ASP A 161 -20.82 30.17 -8.14
N ASP A 162 -20.38 28.93 -8.00
CA ASP A 162 -21.25 27.77 -7.72
C ASP A 162 -21.92 27.90 -6.34
N ALA A 163 -21.18 28.41 -5.34
CA ALA A 163 -21.72 28.67 -4.00
C ALA A 163 -22.83 29.73 -4.04
N ALA A 164 -22.65 30.80 -4.82
CA ALA A 164 -23.64 31.86 -5.00
C ALA A 164 -24.93 31.33 -5.65
N VAL A 165 -24.81 30.48 -6.68
CA VAL A 165 -25.97 29.82 -7.31
C VAL A 165 -26.76 28.98 -6.31
N LEU A 166 -26.07 28.31 -5.38
CA LEU A 166 -26.67 27.50 -4.33
C LEU A 166 -27.13 28.30 -3.10
N GLY A 167 -26.91 29.62 -3.06
CA GLY A 167 -27.20 30.46 -1.89
C GLY A 167 -26.37 30.10 -0.66
N LEU A 168 -25.19 29.50 -0.86
CA LEU A 168 -24.29 29.10 0.22
C LEU A 168 -23.28 30.23 0.48
N ALA A 169 -23.20 30.64 1.75
CA ALA A 169 -22.14 31.52 2.22
C ALA A 169 -21.00 30.70 2.86
N GLU A 170 -19.80 31.30 2.92
CA GLU A 170 -18.73 30.75 3.74
C GLU A 170 -19.20 30.71 5.20
N THR A 171 -19.44 29.49 5.69
CA THR A 171 -19.95 29.26 7.03
C THR A 171 -19.12 28.19 7.69
N THR A 172 -18.82 28.40 8.96
CA THR A 172 -18.31 27.31 9.81
C THR A 172 -19.51 26.60 10.38
N TRP A 173 -19.68 25.30 10.11
CA TRP A 173 -20.76 24.53 10.70
C TRP A 173 -20.69 24.67 12.24
N PRO A 174 -21.76 25.08 12.93
CA PRO A 174 -21.73 25.20 14.38
C PRO A 174 -21.48 23.82 14.97
N THR A 175 -20.45 23.70 15.81
CA THR A 175 -20.25 22.50 16.63
C THR A 175 -21.44 22.40 17.57
N SER A 176 -22.39 21.50 17.27
CA SER A 176 -23.31 21.02 18.30
C SER A 176 -22.44 20.39 19.39
N ALA A 177 -22.40 21.00 20.58
CA ALA A 177 -21.79 20.38 21.74
C ALA A 177 -22.38 18.97 21.91
N PRO A 178 -21.59 17.96 22.31
CA PRO A 178 -22.17 16.66 22.63
C PRO A 178 -23.27 16.87 23.66
N ARG A 179 -24.48 16.36 23.38
CA ARG A 179 -25.52 16.25 24.41
C ARG A 179 -24.90 15.43 25.55
N ALA A 180 -24.70 16.07 26.70
CA ALA A 180 -24.41 15.35 27.93
C ALA A 180 -25.52 14.31 28.14
N ALA A 181 -25.11 13.06 28.32
CA ALA A 181 -25.98 12.00 28.80
C ALA A 181 -26.24 12.17 30.30
#